data_AF-A0A933NES1-F1
#
_entry.id   AF-A0A933NES1-F1
#
_cell.length_a   1.000
_cell.length_b   1.000
_cell.length_c   1.000
_cell.angle_alpha   90.00
_cell.angle_beta   90.00
_cell.angle_gamma   90.00
#
_symmetry.space_group_name_H-M   'P 1'
#
loop_
_entity.id
_entity.type
_entity.pdbx_description
1 polymer ?
#
loop_
_entity_poly.entity_id
_entity_poly.type
_entity_poly.pdbx_seq_one_letter_code
_entity_poly.pdbx_strand_id
1 'polypeptide(L)'
;MKPGGKKEVSDYEINGSVRRELVMRGIDLTDLRYRCSGGAVELSGKIRFKEPKAPYQVIKELTLLEQSISAIRGVKRVHMEFEDWQRSAGKWSRTVDDDEKKPDEGGETQAGG
;
A
#
# COMPACT_ATOMS: atom_id res chain seq x y z
N MET A 1 11.69 -4.97 -42.67
CA MET A 1 11.91 -4.45 -41.30
C MET A 1 11.05 -5.25 -40.35
N LYS A 2 11.66 -6.06 -39.46
CA LYS A 2 10.89 -6.75 -38.41
C LYS A 2 10.40 -5.68 -37.43
N PRO A 3 9.12 -5.68 -36.99
CA PRO A 3 8.68 -4.76 -35.97
C PRO A 3 9.53 -5.03 -34.73
N GLY A 4 10.24 -4.02 -34.24
CA GLY A 4 10.97 -4.10 -32.99
C GLY A 4 9.97 -4.43 -31.89
N GLY A 5 9.92 -5.71 -31.51
CA GLY A 5 9.12 -6.15 -30.38
C GLY A 5 9.54 -5.29 -29.19
N LYS A 6 8.60 -4.52 -28.63
CA LYS A 6 8.83 -3.80 -27.38
C LYS A 6 9.35 -4.85 -26.40
N LYS A 7 10.62 -4.79 -26.01
CA LYS A 7 11.19 -5.68 -25.01
C LYS A 7 10.33 -5.51 -23.77
N GLU A 8 9.47 -6.49 -23.52
CA GLU A 8 8.59 -6.48 -22.35
C GLU A 8 9.49 -6.54 -21.12
N VAL A 9 9.28 -5.61 -20.21
CA VAL A 9 10.03 -5.57 -18.96
C VAL A 9 9.59 -6.78 -18.15
N SER A 10 10.55 -7.61 -17.75
CA SER A 10 10.23 -8.83 -17.01
C SER A 10 9.79 -8.50 -15.58
N ASP A 11 8.92 -9.33 -14.98
CA ASP A 11 8.49 -9.15 -13.60
C ASP A 11 9.67 -9.08 -12.61
N TYR A 12 10.77 -9.77 -12.93
CA TYR A 12 12.02 -9.69 -12.18
C TYR A 12 12.64 -8.27 -12.19
N GLU A 13 12.67 -7.62 -13.35
CA GLU A 13 13.19 -6.25 -13.49
C GLU A 13 12.28 -5.23 -12.78
N ILE A 14 10.96 -5.45 -12.84
CA ILE A 14 9.98 -4.64 -12.11
C ILE A 14 10.20 -4.80 -10.61
N ASN A 15 10.28 -6.04 -10.10
CA ASN A 15 10.56 -6.31 -8.69
C ASN A 15 11.88 -5.68 -8.23
N GLY A 16 12.93 -5.72 -9.04
CA GLY A 16 14.20 -5.05 -8.76
C GLY A 16 14.03 -3.54 -8.61
N SER A 17 13.23 -2.92 -9.47
CA SER A 17 12.93 -1.49 -9.44
C SER A 17 12.06 -1.11 -8.23
N VAL A 18 11.04 -1.90 -7.92
CA VAL A 18 10.19 -1.73 -6.73
C VAL A 18 11.02 -1.84 -5.45
N ARG A 19 11.88 -2.87 -5.34
CA ARG A 19 12.79 -3.02 -4.20
C ARG A 19 13.69 -1.80 -4.04
N ARG A 20 14.20 -1.26 -5.16
CA ARG A 20 15.05 -0.07 -5.14
C ARG A 20 14.30 1.14 -4.56
N GLU A 21 13.08 1.40 -5.03
CA GLU A 21 12.22 2.48 -4.51
C GLU A 21 11.99 2.34 -3.01
N LEU A 22 11.65 1.14 -2.53
CA LEU A 22 11.42 0.88 -1.11
C LEU A 22 12.67 1.16 -0.26
N VAL A 23 13.83 0.67 -0.70
CA VAL A 23 15.10 0.87 0.01
C VAL A 23 15.52 2.35 0.00
N MET A 24 15.36 3.05 -1.13
CA MET A 24 15.73 4.47 -1.25
C MET A 24 14.89 5.37 -0.32
N ARG A 25 13.65 4.98 -0.02
CA ARG A 25 12.77 5.68 0.93
C ARG A 25 13.01 5.29 2.38
N GLY A 26 13.97 4.41 2.64
CA GLY A 26 14.29 3.93 3.98
C GLY A 26 13.18 3.05 4.57
N ILE A 27 12.41 2.34 3.75
CA ILE A 27 11.41 1.39 4.23
C ILE A 27 12.12 0.10 4.65
N ASP A 28 11.75 -0.42 5.81
CA ASP A 28 12.20 -1.72 6.29
C ASP A 28 11.44 -2.83 5.57
N LEU A 29 12.19 -3.80 5.04
CA LEU A 29 11.64 -4.88 4.22
C LEU A 29 11.38 -6.16 5.01
N THR A 30 11.67 -6.18 6.32
CA THR A 30 11.58 -7.40 7.14
C THR A 30 10.13 -7.87 7.29
N ASP A 31 9.22 -6.92 7.51
CA ASP A 31 7.79 -7.15 7.69
C ASP A 31 6.96 -6.79 6.44
N LEU A 32 7.63 -6.41 5.34
CA LEU A 32 6.98 -5.98 4.10
C LEU A 32 7.20 -6.99 2.98
N ARG A 33 6.11 -7.57 2.50
CA ARG A 33 6.10 -8.42 1.32
C ARG A 33 5.82 -7.59 0.08
N TYR A 34 6.58 -7.82 -0.98
CA TYR A 34 6.30 -7.26 -2.29
C TYR A 34 6.47 -8.33 -3.36
N ARG A 35 5.62 -8.29 -4.40
CA ARG A 35 5.72 -9.17 -5.56
C ARG A 35 5.21 -8.50 -6.82
N CYS A 36 5.63 -9.00 -7.96
CA CYS A 36 5.17 -8.58 -9.26
C CYS A 36 4.82 -9.81 -10.11
N SER A 37 3.69 -9.74 -10.82
CA SER A 37 3.23 -10.79 -11.74
C SER A 37 2.50 -10.16 -12.92
N GLY A 38 3.01 -10.37 -14.14
CA GLY A 38 2.43 -9.83 -15.38
C GLY A 38 2.38 -8.30 -15.43
N GLY A 39 3.25 -7.61 -14.68
CA GLY A 39 3.24 -6.16 -14.49
C GLY A 39 2.25 -5.63 -13.46
N ALA A 40 1.54 -6.49 -12.72
CA ALA A 40 0.82 -6.08 -11.51
C ALA A 40 1.76 -6.17 -10.31
N VAL A 41 1.89 -5.07 -9.56
CA VAL A 41 2.72 -5.00 -8.35
C VAL A 41 1.82 -5.03 -7.13
N GLU A 42 2.12 -5.91 -6.19
CA GLU A 42 1.41 -6.06 -4.92
C GLU A 42 2.39 -5.84 -3.77
N LEU A 43 2.03 -4.95 -2.84
CA LEU A 43 2.76 -4.69 -1.61
C LEU A 43 1.83 -4.96 -0.43
N SER A 44 2.25 -5.82 0.49
CA SER A 44 1.47 -6.13 1.69
C SER A 44 2.29 -6.37 2.94
N GLY A 45 1.69 -6.11 4.09
CA GLY A 45 2.30 -6.30 5.42
C GLY A 45 2.48 -4.98 6.18
N LYS A 46 3.51 -4.90 7.03
CA LYS A 46 3.72 -3.76 7.91
C LYS A 46 4.70 -2.75 7.33
N ILE A 47 4.25 -1.51 7.18
CA ILE A 47 5.12 -0.39 6.79
C ILE A 47 5.89 0.11 8.01
N ARG A 48 7.21 -0.03 7.97
CA ARG A 48 8.13 0.59 8.93
C ARG A 48 9.18 1.37 8.17
N PHE A 49 9.48 2.58 8.65
CA PHE A 49 10.60 3.37 8.16
C PHE A 49 11.77 3.19 9.12
N LYS A 50 12.99 3.14 8.59
CA LYS A 50 14.24 3.06 9.37
C LYS A 50 14.40 4.25 10.32
N GLU A 51 13.89 5.40 9.91
CA GLU A 51 13.81 6.60 10.73
C GLU A 51 12.36 6.86 11.11
N PRO A 52 12.07 7.18 12.39
CA PRO A 52 10.71 7.49 12.82
C PRO A 52 10.19 8.73 12.09
N LYS A 53 8.98 8.63 11.54
CA LYS A 53 8.32 9.71 10.81
C LYS A 53 6.97 10.02 11.42
N ALA A 54 6.58 11.29 11.39
CA ALA A 54 5.24 11.69 11.81
C ALA A 54 4.18 11.13 10.83
N PRO A 55 2.94 10.86 11.28
CA PRO A 55 1.92 10.20 10.47
C PRO A 55 1.61 10.96 9.17
N TYR A 56 1.56 12.29 9.20
CA TYR A 56 1.37 13.11 8.00
C TYR A 56 2.51 12.98 6.98
N GLN A 57 3.73 12.70 7.44
CA GLN A 57 4.87 12.43 6.56
C GLN A 57 4.73 11.04 5.95
N VAL A 58 4.33 10.03 6.73
CA VAL A 58 4.09 8.68 6.22
C VAL A 58 3.03 8.68 5.13
N ILE A 59 1.92 9.41 5.31
CA ILE A 59 0.87 9.57 4.28
C ILE A 59 1.44 10.13 2.97
N LYS A 60 2.30 11.16 3.05
CA LYS A 60 2.98 11.74 1.88
C LYS A 60 3.90 10.71 1.23
N GLU A 61 4.69 9.99 2.02
CA GLU A 61 5.61 8.96 1.54
C GLU A 61 4.87 7.81 0.84
N LEU A 62 3.76 7.32 1.39
CA LEU A 62 2.93 6.27 0.79
C LEU A 62 2.32 6.73 -0.54
N THR A 63 1.86 7.99 -0.59
CA THR A 63 1.32 8.59 -1.83
C THR A 63 2.39 8.70 -2.90
N LEU A 64 3.60 9.14 -2.53
CA LEU A 64 4.74 9.24 -3.44
C LEU A 64 5.26 7.87 -3.88
N LEU A 65 5.24 6.87 -2.98
CA LEU A 65 5.64 5.50 -3.28
C LEU A 65 4.74 4.90 -4.35
N GLU A 66 3.43 5.07 -4.21
CA GLU A 66 2.47 4.56 -5.19
C GLU A 66 2.68 5.20 -6.56
N GLN A 67 2.85 6.53 -6.61
CA GLN A 67 3.12 7.24 -7.86
C GLN A 67 4.43 6.77 -8.50
N SER A 68 5.50 6.61 -7.71
CA SER A 68 6.78 6.14 -8.22
C SER A 68 6.71 4.71 -8.74
N ILE A 69 6.03 3.80 -8.04
CA ILE A 69 5.86 2.42 -8.52
C ILE A 69 5.03 2.38 -9.80
N SER A 70 3.94 3.16 -9.86
CA SER A 70 3.11 3.27 -11.06
C SER A 70 3.89 3.83 -12.27
N ALA A 71 4.88 4.70 -12.02
CA ALA A 71 5.75 5.24 -13.05
C ALA A 71 6.85 4.26 -13.52
N ILE A 72 7.06 3.13 -12.85
CA ILE A 72 8.03 2.12 -13.29
C ILE A 72 7.57 1.52 -14.62
N ARG A 73 8.45 1.54 -15.61
CA ARG A 73 8.17 0.97 -16.94
C ARG A 73 7.79 -0.52 -16.81
N GLY A 74 6.64 -0.89 -17.38
CA GLY A 74 6.11 -2.25 -17.36
C GLY A 74 5.11 -2.51 -16.25
N VAL A 75 5.00 -1.60 -15.27
CA VAL A 75 3.91 -1.63 -14.28
C VAL A 75 2.60 -1.25 -14.95
N LYS A 76 1.58 -2.06 -14.73
CA LYS A 76 0.22 -1.87 -15.24
C LYS A 76 -0.75 -1.52 -14.12
N ARG A 77 -0.51 -2.09 -12.93
CA ARG A 77 -1.37 -1.93 -11.74
C ARG A 77 -0.52 -2.00 -10.48
N VAL A 78 -0.93 -1.25 -9.48
CA VAL A 78 -0.30 -1.22 -8.15
C VAL A 78 -1.40 -1.48 -7.12
N HIS A 79 -1.17 -2.45 -6.25
CA HIS A 79 -2.03 -2.76 -5.13
C HIS A 79 -1.21 -2.70 -3.84
N MET A 80 -1.68 -1.93 -2.87
CA MET A 80 -1.00 -1.71 -1.59
C MET A 80 -1.99 -1.99 -0.47
N GLU A 81 -1.64 -2.92 0.40
CA GLU A 81 -2.44 -3.32 1.55
C GLU A 81 -1.54 -3.38 2.79
N PHE A 82 -1.65 -2.40 3.67
CA PHE A 82 -0.82 -2.33 4.87
C PHE A 82 -1.65 -2.53 6.12
N GLU A 83 -1.09 -3.22 7.12
CA GLU A 83 -1.81 -3.51 8.38
C GLU A 83 -2.19 -2.22 9.12
N ASP A 84 -1.23 -1.31 9.28
CA ASP A 84 -1.42 -0.04 10.01
C ASP A 84 -1.93 1.11 9.11
N TRP A 85 -2.10 0.90 7.80
CA TRP A 85 -2.51 1.96 6.87
C TRP A 85 -3.56 1.49 5.88
N GLN A 86 -4.69 2.19 5.86
CA GLN A 86 -5.75 1.98 4.90
C GLN A 86 -5.83 3.13 3.90
N ARG A 87 -6.24 2.80 2.66
CA ARG A 87 -6.48 3.80 1.61
C ARG A 87 -7.97 3.90 1.34
N SER A 88 -8.56 5.07 1.60
CA SER A 88 -9.96 5.36 1.31
C SER A 88 -10.08 6.62 0.47
N ALA A 89 -10.87 6.57 -0.60
CA ALA A 89 -11.07 7.67 -1.56
C ALA A 89 -9.76 8.33 -2.05
N GLY A 90 -8.70 7.54 -2.25
CA GLY A 90 -7.40 8.02 -2.73
C GLY A 90 -6.51 8.68 -1.67
N LYS A 91 -6.90 8.64 -0.39
CA LYS A 91 -6.10 9.15 0.73
C LYS A 91 -5.68 8.03 1.66
N TRP A 92 -4.44 8.09 2.12
CA TRP A 92 -3.93 7.20 3.16
C TRP A 92 -4.33 7.73 4.53
N SER A 93 -4.83 6.83 5.37
CA SER A 93 -5.17 7.07 6.77
C SER A 93 -4.60 5.91 7.58
N ARG A 94 -4.21 6.18 8.83
CA ARG A 94 -3.82 5.09 9.73
C ARG A 94 -5.06 4.23 10.00
N THR A 95 -4.93 2.91 9.96
CA THR A 95 -5.93 2.01 10.52
C THR A 95 -5.88 2.25 12.02
N VAL A 96 -6.68 3.21 12.49
CA VAL A 96 -7.03 3.24 13.90
C VAL A 96 -7.83 1.97 14.14
N ASP A 97 -7.46 1.24 15.19
CA ASP A 97 -8.28 0.17 15.72
C ASP A 97 -9.62 0.82 16.09
N ASP A 98 -10.61 0.73 15.20
CA ASP A 98 -12.01 1.03 15.50
C ASP A 98 -12.53 -0.08 16.44
N ASP A 99 -11.91 -0.22 17.62
CA ASP A 99 -12.56 -0.78 18.82
C ASP A 99 -13.38 0.33 19.49
N GLU A 100 -14.14 1.08 18.69
CA GLU A 100 -15.39 1.68 19.15
C GLU A 100 -16.51 0.85 18.51
N LYS A 101 -16.74 -0.31 19.13
CA LYS A 101 -18.10 -0.84 19.27
C LYS A 101 -18.99 0.34 19.64
N LYS A 102 -19.79 0.84 18.70
CA LYS A 102 -21.02 1.54 19.08
C LYS A 102 -21.78 0.58 19.99
N PRO A 103 -22.13 0.96 21.24
CA PRO A 103 -23.16 0.22 21.94
C PRO A 103 -24.41 0.34 21.07
N ASP A 104 -24.88 -0.80 20.56
CA ASP A 104 -26.24 -0.93 20.05
C ASP A 104 -27.14 -0.68 21.26
N GLU A 105 -27.61 0.57 21.37
CA GLU A 105 -28.60 0.99 22.35
C GLU A 105 -29.92 0.30 21.96
N GLY A 106 -30.03 -0.97 22.37
CA GLY A 106 -31.23 -1.77 22.24
C GLY A 106 -32.33 -1.11 23.05
N GLY A 107 -33.30 -0.54 22.35
CA GLY A 107 -34.48 0.08 22.92
C GLY A 107 -35.23 -0.89 23.83
N GLU A 108 -35.26 -0.56 25.12
CA GLU A 108 -36.21 -1.13 26.06
C GLU A 108 -37.57 -0.45 25.82
N THR A 109 -38.40 -1.04 24.96
CA THR A 109 -39.85 -0.79 24.98
C THR A 109 -40.42 -1.50 26.20
N GLN A 110 -40.56 -0.75 27.29
CA GLN A 110 -41.25 -1.16 28.49
C GLN A 110 -42.70 -1.57 28.14
N ALA A 111 -43.04 -2.82 28.45
CA ALA A 111 -44.40 -3.34 28.44
C ALA A 111 -45.12 -2.99 29.74
N GLY A 112 -46.44 -2.72 29.65
CA GLY A 112 -47.39 -3.01 30.72
C GLY A 112 -47.85 -1.83 31.58
N GLY A 113 -49.17 -1.60 31.57
CA GLY A 113 -49.90 -0.67 32.43
C GLY A 113 -51.25 -0.32 31.85
#